data_AF-A0A3A0DG74-F1
#
_entry.id   AF-A0A3A0DG74-F1
#
_cell.length_a   1.000
_cell.length_b   1.000
_cell.length_c   1.000
_cell.angle_alpha   90.00
_cell.angle_beta   90.00
_cell.angle_gamma   90.00
#
_symmetry.space_group_name_H-M   'P 1'
#
loop_
_entity.id
_entity.type
_entity.pdbx_description
1 polymer ?
#
loop_
_entity_poly.entity_id
_entity_poly.type
_entity_poly.pdbx_seq_one_letter_code
_entity_poly.pdbx_strand_id
1 'polypeptide(L)' 'MISEKPTNLGINNDLLMKARKRNTNLSPPFEEALAGQLKRKQQELWRRQNTKPIKAFNRFVQAHGVFSDGRRNF' A
#
# COMPACT_ATOMS: atom_id res chain seq x y z
N MET A 1 14.09 14.82 -10.64
CA MET A 1 13.00 15.56 -11.30
C MET A 1 11.79 14.64 -11.34
N ILE A 2 10.70 15.02 -10.66
CA ILE A 2 9.40 14.35 -10.83
C ILE A 2 8.90 14.78 -12.21
N SER A 3 8.63 13.83 -13.10
CA SER A 3 8.14 14.13 -14.45
C SER A 3 6.63 13.89 -14.47
N GLU A 4 5.87 14.96 -14.28
CA GLU A 4 4.42 14.94 -14.43
C GLU A 4 4.08 14.81 -15.92
N LYS A 5 3.48 13.69 -16.31
CA LYS A 5 2.96 13.51 -17.67
C LYS A 5 1.49 13.92 -17.71
N PRO A 6 1.08 14.82 -18.62
CA PRO A 6 -0.33 15.13 -18.81
C PRO A 6 -1.04 13.85 -19.30
N THR A 7 -1.78 13.24 -18.39
CA THR A 7 -2.55 12.01 -18.65
C THR A 7 -4.01 12.41 -18.68
N ASN A 8 -4.75 12.00 -19.71
CA ASN A 8 -6.17 12.30 -19.80
C ASN A 8 -6.91 11.44 -18.76
N LEU A 9 -7.33 12.06 -17.65
CA LEU A 9 -7.96 11.37 -16.53
C LEU A 9 -9.45 11.75 -16.50
N GLY A 10 -10.31 10.73 -16.44
CA GLY A 10 -11.73 10.92 -16.19
C GLY A 10 -11.96 11.34 -14.74
N ILE A 11 -12.11 12.64 -14.49
CA ILE A 11 -12.50 13.20 -13.20
C ILE A 11 -13.97 13.62 -13.24
N ASN A 12 -14.67 13.43 -12.12
CA ASN A 12 -16.03 13.92 -11.96
C ASN A 12 -16.07 15.45 -12.17
N ASN A 13 -16.92 15.91 -13.09
CA ASN A 13 -17.00 17.30 -13.51
C ASN A 13 -17.36 18.25 -12.34
N ASP A 14 -18.21 17.81 -11.41
CA ASP A 14 -18.59 18.60 -10.23
C ASP A 14 -17.40 18.84 -9.27
N LEU A 15 -16.55 17.82 -9.10
CA LEU A 15 -15.32 17.96 -8.30
C LEU A 15 -14.32 18.90 -8.98
N LEU A 16 -14.19 18.81 -10.31
CA LEU A 16 -13.35 19.71 -11.09
C LEU A 16 -13.84 21.16 -10.99
N MET A 17 -15.15 21.39 -11.12
CA MET A 17 -15.76 22.70 -10.97
C MET A 17 -15.55 23.27 -9.57
N LYS A 18 -15.72 22.47 -8.51
CA LYS A 18 -15.48 22.90 -7.12
C LYS A 18 -14.03 23.30 -6.88
N ALA A 19 -13.09 22.54 -7.42
CA ALA A 19 -11.66 22.84 -7.31
C ALA A 19 -11.26 24.08 -8.10
N ARG A 20 -11.79 24.24 -9.32
CA ARG A 20 -11.60 25.45 -10.16
C ARG A 20 -12.17 26.69 -9.49
N LYS A 21 -13.37 26.62 -8.91
CA LYS A 21 -13.99 27.71 -8.14
C LYS A 21 -13.16 28.15 -6.93
N ARG A 22 -12.35 27.24 -6.38
CA ARG A 22 -11.48 27.49 -5.21
C ARG A 22 -10.02 27.77 -5.58
N ASN A 23 -9.70 27.81 -6.87
CA ASN A 23 -8.34 28.04 -7.41
C ASN A 23 -7.24 27.17 -6.76
N THR A 24 -7.63 25.98 -6.27
CA THR A 24 -6.74 25.06 -5.57
C THR A 24 -5.96 24.20 -6.57
N ASN A 25 -4.65 24.06 -6.36
CA ASN A 25 -3.83 23.13 -7.11
C ASN A 25 -4.22 21.69 -6.76
N LEU A 26 -4.74 20.94 -7.74
CA LEU A 26 -5.23 19.57 -7.57
C LEU A 26 -4.13 18.51 -7.64
N SER A 27 -2.95 18.83 -8.20
CA SER A 27 -1.88 17.86 -8.39
C SER A 27 -1.39 17.27 -7.07
N PRO A 28 -1.04 18.07 -6.03
CA PRO A 28 -0.49 17.49 -4.80
C PRO A 28 -1.47 16.56 -4.05
N PRO A 29 -2.74 16.94 -3.82
CA PRO A 29 -3.71 16.04 -3.18
C PRO A 29 -3.99 14.78 -4.02
N PHE A 30 -3.96 14.89 -5.34
CA PHE A 30 -4.19 13.76 -6.24
C PHE A 30 -3.03 12.76 -6.20
N GLU A 31 -1.79 13.25 -6.27
CA GLU A 31 -0.60 12.40 -6.15
C GLU A 31 -0.58 11.66 -4.81
N GLU A 32 -0.88 12.36 -3.71
CA GLU A 32 -0.95 11.75 -2.38
C GLU A 32 -2.02 10.65 -2.30
N ALA A 33 -3.22 10.93 -2.80
CA ALA A 33 -4.31 9.95 -2.84
C ALA A 33 -3.96 8.73 -3.71
N LEU A 34 -3.33 8.95 -4.86
CA LEU A 34 -2.90 7.90 -5.78
C LEU A 34 -1.80 7.03 -5.14
N ALA A 35 -0.79 7.64 -4.54
CA ALA A 35 0.26 6.93 -3.82
C ALA A 35 -0.33 6.11 -2.66
N GLY A 36 -1.29 6.65 -1.92
CA GLY A 36 -2.01 5.95 -0.86
C GLY A 36 -2.78 4.73 -1.37
N GLN A 37 -3.52 4.87 -2.48
CA GLN A 37 -4.23 3.76 -3.13
C GLN A 37 -3.27 2.65 -3.58
N LEU A 38 -2.18 3.00 -4.24
CA LEU A 38 -1.18 2.05 -4.72
C LEU A 38 -0.53 1.28 -3.55
N LYS A 39 -0.16 2.00 -2.48
CA LYS A 39 0.40 1.39 -1.26
C LYS A 39 -0.58 0.39 -0.65
N ARG A 40 -1.87 0.71 -0.56
CA ARG A 40 -2.89 -0.21 -0.04
C ARG A 40 -3.01 -1.46 -0.89
N LYS A 41 -3.04 -1.32 -2.22
CA LYS A 41 -3.07 -2.47 -3.16
C LYS A 41 -1.83 -3.34 -3.02
N GLN A 42 -0.65 -2.75 -2.90
CA GLN A 42 0.59 -3.48 -2.71
C GLN A 42 0.60 -4.25 -1.38
N GLN A 43 0.10 -3.65 -0.29
CA GLN A 43 -0.05 -4.33 0.99
C GLN A 43 -1.04 -5.50 0.93
N GLU A 44 -2.16 -5.34 0.23
CA GLU A 44 -3.12 -6.43 0.02
C GLU A 44 -2.50 -7.59 -0.76
N LEU A 45 -1.76 -7.29 -1.84
CA LEU A 45 -1.04 -8.30 -2.62
C LEU A 45 0.03 -8.99 -1.78
N TRP A 46 0.82 -8.23 -1.03
CA TRP A 46 1.84 -8.77 -0.14
C TRP A 46 1.22 -9.69 0.91
N ARG A 47 0.12 -9.29 1.56
CA ARG A 47 -0.61 -10.14 2.51
C ARG A 47 -1.07 -11.43 1.85
N ARG A 48 -1.68 -11.38 0.67
CA ARG A 48 -2.13 -12.58 -0.07
C ARG A 48 -0.98 -13.54 -0.38
N GLN A 49 0.15 -13.01 -0.85
CA GLN A 49 1.31 -13.82 -1.20
C GLN A 49 2.00 -14.41 0.05
N ASN A 50 2.16 -13.62 1.10
CA ASN A 50 2.91 -14.03 2.30
C ASN A 50 2.08 -14.89 3.26
N THR A 51 0.75 -14.94 3.12
CA THR A 51 -0.11 -15.77 3.99
C THR A 51 0.25 -17.26 3.92
N LYS A 52 0.56 -17.81 2.73
CA LYS A 52 0.87 -19.24 2.60
C LYS A 52 2.26 -19.60 3.14
N PRO A 53 3.35 -18.89 2.77
CA PRO A 53 4.69 -19.16 3.31
C PRO A 53 4.77 -18.96 4.83
N ILE A 54 4.18 -17.87 5.35
CA ILE A 54 4.18 -17.60 6.80
C ILE A 54 3.44 -18.70 7.55
N LYS A 55 2.26 -19.16 7.06
CA LYS A 55 1.54 -20.28 7.70
C LYS A 55 2.33 -21.59 7.63
N ALA A 56 3.04 -21.86 6.54
CA ALA A 56 3.88 -23.04 6.42
C ALA A 56 5.06 -22.99 7.41
N PHE A 57 5.75 -21.85 7.49
CA PHE A 57 6.83 -21.61 8.43
C PHE A 57 6.35 -21.71 9.89
N ASN A 58 5.23 -21.09 10.24
CA ASN A 58 4.67 -21.17 11.59
C ASN A 58 4.32 -22.61 11.99
N ARG A 59 3.80 -23.42 11.05
CA ARG A 59 3.56 -24.86 11.29
C ARG A 59 4.85 -25.64 11.49
N PHE A 60 5.88 -25.35 10.70
CA PHE A 60 7.20 -25.95 10.86
C PHE A 60 7.80 -25.64 12.23
N VAL A 61 7.75 -24.36 12.64
CA VAL A 61 8.21 -23.92 13.97
C VAL A 61 7.41 -24.56 15.10
N GLN A 62 6.09 -24.68 14.97
CA GLN A 62 5.28 -25.38 15.99
C GLN A 62 5.62 -26.87 16.10
N ALA A 63 5.92 -27.53 14.97
CA ALA A 63 6.22 -28.95 14.95
C ALA A 63 7.66 -29.29 15.39
N HIS A 64 8.62 -28.43 15.09
CA HIS A 64 10.05 -28.70 15.26
C HIS A 64 10.75 -27.79 16.27
N GLY A 65 10.05 -26.78 16.80
CA GLY A 65 10.64 -25.70 17.59
C GLY A 65 11.49 -24.76 16.74
N VAL A 66 12.02 -23.71 17.35
CA VAL A 66 13.13 -22.93 16.80
C VAL A 66 14.43 -23.28 17.53
N PHE A 67 15.55 -23.18 16.80
CA PHE A 67 16.89 -23.43 17.35
C PHE A 67 17.19 -22.68 18.66
N SER A 68 16.55 -21.51 18.88
CA SER A 68 16.72 -20.69 20.07
C SER A 68 15.78 -21.04 21.24
N ASP A 69 14.86 -22.00 21.11
CA ASP A 69 13.87 -22.30 22.17
C ASP A 69 14.53 -22.75 23.48
N GLY A 70 15.72 -23.35 23.42
CA GLY A 70 16.50 -23.72 24.61
C GLY A 70 17.47 -22.65 25.13
N ARG A 71 17.52 -21.46 24.54
CA ARG A 71 18.52 -20.40 24.87
C ARG A 71 17.90 -19.06 25.25
N ARG A 72 16.57 -18.96 25.30
CA ARG A 72 15.87 -17.71 25.58
C ARG A 72 15.53 -17.62 27.07
N ASN A 73 16.51 -17.19 27.88
CA ASN A 73 16.22 -16.64 29.22
C ASN A 73 15.90 -15.15 29.06
N PHE A 74 14.76 -14.72 29.60
CA PHE A 74 14.35 -13.33 29.73
C PHE A 74 14.73 -12.79 31.10
#